data_AF-A0A838PW06-F1
#
_entry.id   AF-A0A838PW06-F1
#
_cell.length_a   1.000
_cell.length_b   1.000
_cell.length_c   1.000
_cell.angle_alpha   90.00
_cell.angle_beta   90.00
_cell.angle_gamma   90.00
#
_symmetry.space_group_name_H-M   'P 1'
#
loop_
_entity.id
_entity.type
_entity.pdbx_description
1 polymer ?
#
loop_
_entity_poly.entity_id
_entity_poly.type
_entity_poly.pdbx_seq_one_letter_code
_entity_poly.pdbx_strand_id
1 'polypeptide(L)'
;MDDQMDTQTALANFEAAVATQVAAAGGDPVLESAAQTLLAALGPASRQLALELAEQAATEVGAQLPGQDVDVVLREGEPVLTVREPRGVQTPREEDYEARLTLRLPPSLKSVVEESAGTTGDSVNTWVVKALSSVASRPGRPGRHYRGTVQT
;
A
#
# COMPACT_ATOMS: atom_id res chain seq x y z
N MET A 1 21.63 -13.84 -8.37
CA MET A 1 20.85 -14.76 -9.22
C MET A 1 19.42 -14.47 -8.85
N ASP A 2 18.88 -13.44 -9.49
CA ASP A 2 17.55 -12.91 -9.22
C ASP A 2 16.54 -13.82 -9.92
N ASP A 3 15.96 -14.74 -9.15
CA ASP A 3 14.80 -15.52 -9.57
C ASP A 3 13.56 -14.63 -9.40
N GLN A 4 13.45 -13.63 -10.28
CA GLN A 4 12.32 -12.71 -10.30
C GLN A 4 11.16 -13.39 -11.02
N MET A 5 9.96 -13.32 -10.46
CA MET A 5 8.75 -13.78 -11.15
C MET A 5 8.56 -12.89 -12.40
N ASP A 6 8.93 -13.39 -13.57
CA ASP A 6 8.82 -12.64 -14.83
C ASP A 6 7.41 -12.78 -15.41
N THR A 7 6.50 -11.96 -14.88
CA THR A 7 5.11 -11.89 -15.28
C THR A 7 4.94 -11.45 -16.74
N GLN A 8 5.89 -10.69 -17.29
CA GLN A 8 5.93 -10.38 -18.72
C GLN A 8 6.23 -11.60 -19.57
N THR A 9 7.22 -12.41 -19.18
CA THR A 9 7.51 -13.66 -19.88
C THR A 9 6.32 -14.62 -19.80
N ALA A 10 5.64 -14.70 -18.65
CA ALA A 10 4.42 -15.51 -18.52
C ALA A 10 3.28 -15.01 -19.43
N LEU A 11 3.06 -13.69 -19.49
CA LEU A 11 2.03 -13.09 -20.33
C LEU A 11 2.35 -13.24 -21.82
N ALA A 12 3.62 -13.03 -22.21
CA ALA A 12 4.08 -13.23 -23.58
C ALA A 12 3.94 -14.70 -24.01
N ASN A 13 4.23 -15.65 -23.13
CA ASN A 13 4.02 -17.07 -23.38
C ASN A 13 2.53 -17.40 -23.54
N PHE A 14 1.66 -16.78 -22.74
CA PHE A 14 0.22 -16.92 -22.88
C PHE A 14 -0.28 -16.36 -24.23
N GLU A 15 0.15 -15.16 -24.61
CA GLU A 15 -0.20 -14.55 -25.90
C GLU A 15 0.28 -15.39 -27.08
N ALA A 16 1.52 -15.90 -27.02
CA ALA A 16 2.07 -16.79 -28.03
C ALA A 16 1.29 -18.13 -28.11
N ALA A 17 0.84 -18.66 -26.97
CA ALA A 17 0.00 -19.85 -26.94
C ALA A 17 -1.36 -19.59 -27.60
N VAL A 18 -2.00 -18.44 -27.32
CA VAL A 18 -3.25 -18.04 -27.97
C VAL A 18 -3.07 -17.87 -29.47
N ALA A 19 -2.01 -17.18 -29.91
CA ALA A 19 -1.70 -17.00 -31.33
C ALA A 19 -1.48 -18.35 -32.05
N THR A 20 -0.80 -19.30 -31.40
CA THR A 20 -0.59 -20.66 -31.94
C THR A 20 -1.91 -21.41 -32.12
N GLN A 21 -2.84 -21.30 -31.17
CA GLN A 21 -4.16 -21.93 -31.26
C GLN A 21 -5.02 -21.31 -32.38
N VAL A 22 -4.94 -19.99 -32.54
CA VAL A 22 -5.63 -19.28 -33.63
C VAL A 22 -5.09 -19.70 -35.00
N ALA A 23 -3.77 -19.81 -35.15
CA ALA A 23 -3.14 -20.28 -36.39
C ALA A 23 -3.54 -21.73 -36.72
N ALA A 24 -3.65 -22.59 -35.70
CA ALA A 24 -4.11 -23.97 -35.86
C ALA A 24 -5.57 -24.08 -36.33
N ALA A 25 -6.38 -23.04 -36.16
CA ALA A 25 -7.77 -22.98 -36.64
C ALA A 25 -7.89 -22.68 -38.14
N GLY A 26 -6.79 -22.60 -38.88
CA GLY A 26 -6.78 -22.51 -40.35
C GLY A 26 -6.55 -21.11 -40.92
N GLY A 27 -6.06 -20.15 -40.11
CA GLY A 27 -5.62 -18.83 -40.59
C GLY A 27 -6.77 -17.91 -41.04
N ASP A 28 -7.93 -17.97 -40.38
CA ASP A 28 -9.02 -17.04 -40.63
C ASP A 28 -8.64 -15.62 -40.16
N PRO A 29 -8.52 -14.63 -41.07
CA PRO A 29 -8.11 -13.27 -40.71
C PRO A 29 -9.11 -12.56 -39.79
N VAL A 30 -10.39 -12.94 -39.82
CA VAL A 30 -11.40 -12.41 -38.91
C VAL A 30 -11.16 -12.93 -37.49
N LEU A 31 -10.84 -14.22 -37.36
CA LEU A 31 -10.50 -14.84 -36.08
C LEU A 31 -9.20 -14.26 -35.50
N GLU A 32 -8.17 -14.05 -36.34
CA GLU A 32 -6.91 -13.41 -35.94
C GLU A 32 -7.13 -11.98 -35.43
N SER A 33 -7.90 -11.17 -36.15
CA SER A 33 -8.23 -9.81 -35.73
C SER A 33 -9.07 -9.79 -34.45
N ALA A 34 -10.00 -10.73 -34.28
CA ALA A 34 -10.80 -10.86 -33.07
C ALA A 34 -9.93 -11.26 -31.86
N ALA A 35 -9.00 -12.19 -32.04
CA ALA A 35 -8.07 -12.63 -31.00
C ALA A 35 -7.14 -11.49 -30.54
N GLN A 36 -6.58 -10.72 -31.48
CA GLN A 36 -5.75 -9.54 -31.15
C GLN A 36 -6.55 -8.49 -30.36
N THR A 37 -7.79 -8.22 -30.79
CA THR A 37 -8.66 -7.28 -30.11
C THR A 37 -8.98 -7.74 -28.68
N LEU A 38 -9.25 -9.04 -28.51
CA LEU A 38 -9.57 -9.64 -27.23
C LEU A 38 -8.36 -9.64 -26.28
N LEU A 39 -7.17 -9.98 -26.76
CA LEU A 39 -5.94 -9.91 -25.97
C LEU A 39 -5.66 -8.48 -25.49
N ALA A 40 -5.78 -7.49 -26.38
CA ALA A 40 -5.63 -6.09 -26.01
C ALA A 40 -6.65 -5.65 -24.95
N ALA A 41 -7.89 -6.11 -25.04
CA ALA A 41 -8.94 -5.83 -24.06
C ALA A 41 -8.70 -6.53 -22.70
N LEU A 42 -8.05 -7.69 -22.70
CA LEU A 42 -7.72 -8.46 -21.49
C LEU A 42 -6.47 -7.96 -20.76
N GLY A 43 -5.59 -7.19 -21.41
CA GLY A 43 -4.33 -6.69 -20.83
C GLY A 43 -4.44 -6.10 -19.41
N PRO A 44 -5.44 -5.23 -19.10
CA PRO A 44 -5.63 -4.73 -17.73
C PRO A 44 -6.03 -5.82 -16.73
N ALA A 45 -6.90 -6.75 -17.13
CA ALA A 45 -7.38 -7.83 -16.27
C ALA A 45 -6.29 -8.89 -16.01
N SER A 46 -5.45 -9.18 -17.01
CA SER A 46 -4.31 -10.09 -16.83
C SER A 46 -3.24 -9.49 -15.91
N ARG A 47 -2.98 -8.19 -16.00
CA ARG A 47 -2.08 -7.48 -15.07
C ARG A 47 -2.62 -7.51 -13.63
N GLN A 48 -3.93 -7.32 -13.45
CA GLN A 48 -4.56 -7.41 -12.14
C GLN A 48 -4.41 -8.83 -11.55
N LEU A 49 -4.67 -9.86 -12.36
CA LEU A 49 -4.47 -11.25 -11.94
C LEU A 49 -3.02 -11.53 -11.54
N ALA A 50 -2.04 -10.99 -12.28
CA ALA A 50 -0.63 -11.12 -11.94
C ALA A 50 -0.28 -10.49 -10.58
N LEU A 51 -0.89 -9.34 -10.25
CA LEU A 51 -0.71 -8.69 -8.94
C LEU A 51 -1.32 -9.52 -7.81
N GLU A 52 -2.53 -10.03 -7.99
CA GLU A 52 -3.20 -10.89 -7.00
C GLU A 52 -2.39 -12.17 -6.72
N LEU A 53 -1.84 -12.79 -7.77
CA LEU A 53 -0.94 -13.94 -7.63
C LEU A 53 0.37 -13.59 -6.92
N ALA A 54 0.96 -12.42 -7.22
CA ALA A 54 2.15 -11.95 -6.54
C ALA A 54 1.92 -11.67 -5.04
N GLU A 55 0.76 -11.09 -4.68
CA GLU A 55 0.36 -10.85 -3.29
C GLU A 55 0.13 -12.16 -2.52
N GLN A 56 -0.52 -13.13 -3.16
CA GLN A 56 -0.68 -14.46 -2.58
C GLN A 56 0.69 -15.13 -2.37
N ALA A 57 1.58 -15.07 -3.35
CA ALA A 57 2.94 -15.59 -3.24
C ALA A 57 3.74 -14.90 -2.13
N ALA A 58 3.62 -13.58 -1.97
CA ALA A 58 4.27 -12.83 -0.90
C ALA A 58 3.83 -13.34 0.49
N THR A 59 2.54 -13.60 0.65
CA THR A 59 1.98 -14.14 1.89
C THR A 59 2.53 -15.53 2.20
N GLU A 60 2.58 -16.41 1.20
CA GLU A 60 3.05 -17.78 1.36
C GLU A 60 4.56 -17.85 1.63
N VAL A 61 5.36 -17.05 0.91
CA VAL A 61 6.81 -16.93 1.14
C VAL A 61 7.10 -16.29 2.49
N GLY A 62 6.37 -15.25 2.87
CA GLY A 62 6.49 -14.61 4.19
C GLY A 62 6.22 -15.58 5.34
N ALA A 63 5.24 -16.48 5.19
CA ALA A 63 4.96 -17.52 6.18
C ALA A 63 6.12 -18.52 6.36
N GLN A 64 6.99 -18.66 5.35
CA GLN A 64 8.17 -19.54 5.38
C GLN A 64 9.45 -18.82 5.85
N LEU A 65 9.43 -17.48 5.95
CA LEU A 65 10.56 -16.64 6.35
C LEU A 65 10.28 -15.94 7.68
N PRO A 66 10.37 -16.65 8.83
CA PRO A 66 10.07 -16.07 10.12
C PRO A 66 10.99 -14.90 10.45
N GLY A 67 10.40 -13.78 10.89
CA GLY A 67 11.15 -12.57 11.23
C GLY A 67 11.63 -11.79 10.02
N GLN A 68 10.98 -11.93 8.86
CA GLN A 68 11.11 -11.08 7.67
C GLN A 68 9.70 -10.70 7.16
N ASP A 69 9.57 -9.50 6.61
CA ASP A 69 8.41 -9.07 5.84
C ASP A 69 8.69 -9.29 4.34
N VAL A 70 7.71 -9.79 3.60
CA VAL A 70 7.80 -9.95 2.14
C VAL A 70 6.78 -9.02 1.51
N ASP A 71 7.26 -8.08 0.69
CA ASP A 71 6.41 -7.09 0.03
C ASP A 71 6.42 -7.28 -1.48
N VAL A 72 5.31 -6.87 -2.11
CA VAL A 72 5.22 -6.74 -3.57
C VAL A 72 5.49 -5.27 -3.92
N VAL A 73 6.53 -5.03 -4.72
CA VAL A 73 6.89 -3.71 -5.24
C VAL A 73 6.80 -3.71 -6.76
N LEU A 74 6.26 -2.64 -7.34
CA LEU A 74 6.25 -2.48 -8.79
C LEU A 74 7.60 -1.92 -9.26
N ARG A 75 8.32 -2.66 -10.10
CA ARG A 75 9.51 -2.17 -10.81
C ARG A 75 9.23 -2.19 -12.30
N GLU A 76 9.33 -1.02 -12.93
CA GLU A 76 9.04 -0.87 -14.37
C GLU A 76 7.63 -1.34 -14.77
N GLY A 77 6.69 -1.36 -13.81
CA GLY A 77 5.32 -1.83 -14.01
C GLY A 77 5.09 -3.31 -13.72
N GLU A 78 6.14 -4.06 -13.35
CA GLU A 78 6.09 -5.48 -13.01
C GLU A 78 6.12 -5.70 -11.49
N PRO A 79 5.29 -6.60 -10.94
CA PRO A 79 5.33 -6.97 -9.53
C PRO A 79 6.60 -7.77 -9.20
N VAL A 80 7.34 -7.30 -8.20
CA VAL A 80 8.55 -7.95 -7.71
C VAL A 80 8.44 -8.16 -6.21
N LEU A 81 8.79 -9.37 -5.76
CA LEU A 81 8.87 -9.70 -4.35
C LEU A 81 10.17 -9.16 -3.76
N THR A 82 10.08 -8.43 -2.65
CA THR A 82 11.24 -7.98 -1.89
C THR A 82 11.13 -8.43 -0.45
N VAL A 83 12.21 -9.00 0.07
CA VAL A 83 12.31 -9.36 1.48
C VAL A 83 12.87 -8.15 2.24
N ARG A 84 12.24 -7.80 3.36
CA ARG A 84 12.67 -6.74 4.26
C ARG A 84 12.70 -7.28 5.68
N GLU A 85 13.58 -6.72 6.50
CA GLU A 85 13.44 -6.93 7.94
C GLU A 85 12.11 -6.33 8.42
N PRO A 86 11.38 -7.00 9.33
CA PRO A 86 10.11 -6.53 9.79
C PRO A 86 10.33 -5.16 10.40
N ARG A 87 9.56 -4.17 9.95
CA ARG A 87 9.57 -2.88 10.63
C ARG A 87 8.99 -3.12 12.01
N GLY A 88 9.88 -3.31 12.98
CA GLY A 88 9.50 -3.38 14.38
C GLY A 88 8.53 -2.24 14.63
N VAL A 89 7.36 -2.57 15.17
CA VAL A 89 6.47 -1.55 15.71
C VAL A 89 7.34 -0.78 16.68
N GLN A 90 7.78 0.42 16.29
CA GLN A 90 8.39 1.35 17.20
C GLN A 90 7.25 1.74 18.12
N THR A 91 6.96 0.90 19.11
CA THR A 91 6.36 1.38 20.35
C THR A 91 7.33 2.46 20.78
N PRO A 92 6.91 3.75 20.77
CA PRO A 92 7.79 4.82 21.21
C PRO A 92 8.31 4.40 22.58
N ARG A 93 9.61 4.15 22.67
CA ARG A 93 10.23 3.86 23.96
C ARG A 93 9.99 5.12 24.78
N GLU A 94 9.63 4.99 26.05
CA GLU A 94 9.42 6.16 26.93
C GLU A 94 10.65 7.10 26.99
N GLU A 95 11.79 6.69 26.44
CA GLU A 95 13.04 7.43 26.33
C GLU A 95 13.11 8.38 25.12
N ASP A 96 12.23 8.26 24.11
CA ASP A 96 12.25 9.07 22.87
C ASP A 96 11.39 10.35 22.92
N TYR A 97 11.10 10.89 24.11
CA TYR A 97 10.47 12.22 24.22
C TYR A 97 11.47 13.36 23.96
N GLU A 98 12.15 13.36 22.81
CA GLU A 98 13.12 14.41 22.44
C GLU A 98 12.45 15.76 22.12
N ALA A 99 11.19 15.74 21.69
CA ALA A 99 10.45 16.94 21.29
C ALA A 99 9.70 17.58 22.48
N ARG A 100 10.10 18.80 22.87
CA ARG A 100 9.36 19.64 23.83
C ARG A 100 8.45 20.63 23.10
N LEU A 101 7.18 20.65 23.46
CA LEU A 101 6.18 21.57 22.90
C LEU A 101 5.61 22.48 23.99
N THR A 102 5.65 23.80 23.78
CA THR A 102 4.98 24.78 24.66
C THR A 102 3.77 25.37 23.93
N LEU A 103 2.59 25.19 24.50
CA LEU A 103 1.32 25.66 23.93
C LEU A 103 0.74 26.79 24.77
N ARG A 104 0.17 27.81 24.10
CA ARG A 104 -0.68 28.82 24.74
C ARG A 104 -2.13 28.48 24.45
N LEU A 105 -2.83 28.03 25.47
CA LEU A 105 -4.24 27.66 25.37
C LEU A 105 -5.14 28.77 25.92
N PRO A 106 -6.29 29.05 25.28
CA PRO A 106 -7.36 29.82 25.92
C PRO A 106 -7.78 29.17 27.25
N PRO A 107 -8.19 29.94 28.27
CA PRO A 107 -8.53 29.41 29.58
C PRO A 107 -9.60 28.32 29.54
N SER A 108 -10.63 28.49 28.70
CA SER A 108 -11.71 27.51 28.52
C SER A 108 -11.20 26.16 28.01
N LEU A 109 -10.27 26.18 27.05
CA LEU A 109 -9.71 24.96 26.47
C LEU A 109 -8.82 24.22 27.48
N LYS A 110 -8.04 24.95 28.29
CA LYS A 110 -7.25 24.35 29.36
C LYS A 110 -8.13 23.59 30.36
N SER A 111 -9.24 24.19 30.80
CA SER A 111 -10.17 23.54 31.75
C SER A 111 -10.78 22.25 31.18
N VAL A 112 -11.21 22.26 29.91
CA VAL A 112 -11.76 21.07 29.25
C VAL A 112 -10.73 19.93 29.19
N VAL A 113 -9.47 20.25 28.92
CA VAL A 113 -8.37 19.27 28.89
C VAL A 113 -8.11 18.68 30.28
N GLU A 114 -8.04 19.51 31.32
CA GLU A 114 -7.82 19.06 32.70
C GLU A 114 -8.96 18.16 33.20
N GLU A 115 -10.21 18.50 32.91
CA GLU A 115 -11.39 17.69 33.26
C GLU A 115 -11.41 16.35 32.50
N SER A 116 -11.07 16.34 31.21
CA SER A 116 -11.04 15.13 30.39
C SER A 116 -9.94 14.17 30.82
N ALA A 117 -8.78 14.71 31.20
CA ALA A 117 -7.68 13.94 31.77
C ALA A 117 -8.08 13.35 33.14
N GLY A 118 -8.68 14.17 34.01
CA GLY A 118 -9.18 13.74 35.32
C GLY A 118 -10.22 12.62 35.24
N THR A 119 -11.16 12.72 34.30
CA THR A 119 -12.19 11.67 34.06
C THR A 119 -11.57 10.33 33.65
N THR A 120 -10.44 10.35 32.95
CA THR A 120 -9.74 9.16 32.46
C THR A 120 -8.70 8.63 33.46
N GLY A 121 -8.44 9.36 34.55
CA GLY A 121 -7.35 9.06 35.49
C GLY A 121 -5.95 9.25 34.90
N ASP A 122 -5.83 9.96 33.77
CA ASP A 122 -4.57 10.22 33.09
C ASP A 122 -3.97 11.56 33.54
N SER A 123 -2.64 11.69 33.43
CA SER A 123 -2.03 13.03 33.48
C SER A 123 -2.46 13.84 32.25
N VAL A 124 -2.50 15.17 32.37
CA VAL A 124 -2.79 16.06 31.22
C VAL A 124 -1.87 15.75 30.03
N ASN A 125 -0.58 15.50 30.27
CA ASN A 125 0.36 15.17 29.21
C ASN A 125 -0.01 13.85 28.52
N THR A 126 -0.28 12.79 29.31
CA THR A 126 -0.68 11.47 28.80
C THR A 126 -1.96 11.57 27.98
N TRP A 127 -2.95 12.29 28.49
CA TRP A 127 -4.24 12.48 27.81
C TRP A 127 -4.07 13.23 26.49
N VAL A 128 -3.30 14.32 26.47
CA VAL A 128 -3.02 15.10 25.25
C VAL A 128 -2.29 14.26 24.20
N VAL A 129 -1.27 13.50 24.61
CA VAL A 129 -0.54 12.61 23.70
C VAL A 129 -1.47 11.56 23.11
N LYS A 130 -2.30 10.89 23.92
CA LYS A 130 -3.30 9.92 23.44
C LYS A 130 -4.29 10.56 22.44
N ALA A 131 -4.80 11.75 22.74
CA ALA A 131 -5.71 12.47 21.87
C ALA A 131 -5.07 12.78 20.50
N LEU A 132 -3.84 13.32 20.49
CA LEU A 132 -3.09 13.62 19.27
C LEU A 132 -2.77 12.35 18.47
N SER A 133 -2.31 11.28 19.12
CA SER A 133 -2.02 9.99 18.49
C SER A 133 -3.28 9.39 17.86
N SER A 134 -4.45 9.50 18.50
CA SER A 134 -5.71 9.00 17.93
C SER A 134 -6.11 9.67 16.62
N VAL A 135 -5.75 10.95 16.45
CA VAL A 135 -6.00 11.71 15.21
C VAL A 135 -4.93 11.39 14.16
N ALA A 136 -3.67 11.30 14.56
CA ALA A 136 -2.55 11.02 13.68
C ALA A 136 -2.56 9.58 13.11
N SER A 137 -3.01 8.60 13.90
CA SER A 137 -3.07 7.18 13.50
C SER A 137 -4.25 6.84 12.58
N ARG A 138 -5.18 7.76 12.33
CA ARG A 138 -6.21 7.56 11.30
C ARG A 138 -5.56 7.75 9.93
N PRO A 139 -5.51 6.72 9.06
CA PRO A 139 -4.97 6.90 7.71
C PRO A 139 -5.80 7.96 6.99
N GLY A 140 -5.16 9.08 6.67
CA GLY A 140 -5.80 10.15 5.92
C GLY A 140 -6.28 9.62 4.57
N ARG A 141 -7.59 9.66 4.33
CA ARG A 141 -8.07 9.68 2.94
C ARG A 141 -7.43 10.90 2.26
N PRO A 142 -6.79 10.76 1.09
CA PRO A 142 -6.11 11.86 0.43
C PRO A 142 -7.14 12.93 0.04
N GLY A 143 -7.27 13.95 0.89
CA GLY A 143 -8.13 15.10 0.68
C GLY A 143 -7.47 16.09 -0.27
N ARG A 144 -8.02 16.18 -1.47
CA ARG A 144 -7.76 17.16 -2.53
C ARG A 144 -7.44 18.56 -1.96
N HIS A 145 -6.18 18.99 -2.09
CA HIS A 145 -5.76 20.35 -1.78
C HIS A 145 -6.51 21.36 -2.66
N TYR A 146 -7.22 22.30 -2.04
CA TYR A 146 -7.68 23.51 -2.71
C TYR A 146 -6.84 24.68 -2.23
N ARG A 147 -6.06 25.26 -3.14
CA ARG A 147 -5.26 26.47 -2.95
C ARG A 147 -6.19 27.66 -3.20
N GLY A 148 -6.40 28.50 -2.19
CA GLY A 148 -7.07 29.80 -2.31
C GLY A 148 -6.20 30.89 -1.68
N THR A 149 -5.95 31.97 -2.42
CA THR A 149 -4.99 33.04 -2.13
C THR A 149 -5.46 33.95 -1.00
N VAL A 150 -4.54 34.36 -0.12
CA VAL A 150 -4.76 35.47 0.83
C VAL A 150 -4.72 36.77 0.05
N GLN A 151 -5.82 37.53 0.10
CA GLN A 151 -5.86 38.91 -0.34
C GLN A 151 -5.63 39.81 0.88
N THR A 152 -4.67 40.73 0.76
CA THR A 152 -4.24 41.70 1.77
C THR A 152 -5.28 42.81 1.95
#